data_AF-A0A2T9WM40-F1
#
_entry.id   AF-A0A2T9WM40-F1
#
_cell.length_a   1.000
_cell.length_b   1.000
_cell.length_c   1.000
_cell.angle_alpha   90.00
_cell.angle_beta   90.00
_cell.angle_gamma   90.00
#
_symmetry.space_group_name_H-M   'P 1'
#
loop_
_entity.id
_entity.type
_entity.pdbx_description
1 polymer ?
#
loop_
_entity_poly.entity_id
_entity_poly.type
_entity_poly.pdbx_seq_one_letter_code
_entity_poly.pdbx_strand_id
1 'polypeptide(L)'
;MSEDKLADIIKNSFEEAIEYFNKNGIKVEGLKLTILESPELLIQKYGKDKINENTGGTYDPGAKEIYIIKNHIKNFADKVSKSMNESSIGNLFTISRNEVLWPVYKNDNDIEKAIAKADAESILIHEIGHHIVGSGDWKTSFVEFLVYFYKNELYKYPEVYKIMERNTKKCKKIYTRKNPPSYLPYSLGYCFANDLIYAYEYILNKNKESPKLNIKDMIEKFKHFSEEDGIKITKMVNTLLKDYINIKSMLNIKANMLSCLLEKLPNIMDNINS
;
A
#
# COMPACT_ATOMS: atom_id res chain seq x y z
N MET A 1 -13.39 -11.50 16.51
CA MET A 1 -14.56 -11.19 15.63
C MET A 1 -15.44 -12.42 15.35
N SER A 2 -16.77 -12.30 15.21
CA SER A 2 -17.66 -13.43 14.84
C SER A 2 -17.57 -13.76 13.35
N GLU A 3 -17.90 -14.99 12.97
CA GLU A 3 -17.75 -15.46 11.59
C GLU A 3 -18.64 -14.71 10.58
N ASP A 4 -19.91 -14.48 10.93
CA ASP A 4 -20.86 -13.74 10.06
C ASP A 4 -20.36 -12.32 9.78
N LYS A 5 -19.80 -11.66 10.80
CA LYS A 5 -19.24 -10.30 10.66
C LYS A 5 -18.06 -10.25 9.70
N LEU A 6 -17.24 -11.30 9.64
CA LEU A 6 -16.09 -11.33 8.73
C LEU A 6 -16.54 -11.57 7.28
N ALA A 7 -17.52 -12.45 7.05
CA ALA A 7 -18.11 -12.64 5.73
C ALA A 7 -18.71 -11.33 5.19
N ASP A 8 -19.43 -10.58 6.04
CA ASP A 8 -19.97 -9.27 5.68
C ASP A 8 -18.87 -8.26 5.33
N ILE A 9 -17.77 -8.22 6.10
CA ILE A 9 -16.62 -7.34 5.80
C ILE A 9 -16.03 -7.67 4.43
N ILE A 10 -15.82 -8.95 4.11
CA ILE A 10 -15.25 -9.38 2.83
C ILE A 10 -16.20 -9.00 1.69
N LYS A 11 -17.50 -9.29 1.83
CA LYS A 11 -18.51 -8.96 0.81
C LYS A 11 -18.60 -7.45 0.56
N ASN A 12 -18.71 -6.66 1.62
CA ASN A 12 -18.77 -5.20 1.50
C ASN A 12 -17.49 -4.63 0.88
N SER A 13 -16.32 -5.14 1.29
CA SER A 13 -15.03 -4.72 0.72
C SER A 13 -14.94 -5.02 -0.79
N PHE A 14 -15.52 -6.13 -1.24
CA PHE A 14 -15.57 -6.50 -2.65
C PHE A 14 -16.47 -5.54 -3.43
N GLU A 15 -17.69 -5.31 -2.94
CA GLU A 15 -18.65 -4.38 -3.56
C GLU A 15 -18.07 -2.95 -3.63
N GLU A 16 -17.49 -2.46 -2.53
CA GLU A 16 -16.84 -1.14 -2.47
C GLU A 16 -15.66 -1.03 -3.46
N ALA A 17 -14.86 -2.09 -3.63
CA ALA A 17 -13.75 -2.10 -4.59
C ALA A 17 -14.24 -2.05 -6.04
N ILE A 18 -15.24 -2.88 -6.38
CA ILE A 18 -15.87 -2.88 -7.71
C ILE A 18 -16.48 -1.51 -8.02
N GLU A 19 -17.21 -0.94 -7.07
CA GLU A 19 -17.80 0.40 -7.21
C GLU A 19 -16.71 1.46 -7.45
N TYR A 20 -15.61 1.40 -6.70
CA TYR A 20 -14.50 2.33 -6.86
C TYR A 20 -13.87 2.24 -8.27
N PHE A 21 -13.59 1.04 -8.77
CA PHE A 21 -13.05 0.86 -10.12
C PHE A 21 -14.00 1.41 -11.19
N ASN A 22 -15.29 1.06 -11.10
CA ASN A 22 -16.30 1.49 -12.06
C ASN A 22 -16.49 3.03 -12.05
N LYS A 23 -16.50 3.67 -10.87
CA LYS A 23 -16.55 5.14 -10.73
C LYS A 23 -15.34 5.83 -11.36
N ASN A 24 -14.18 5.18 -11.38
CA ASN A 24 -12.96 5.68 -12.02
C ASN A 24 -12.88 5.28 -13.51
N GLY A 25 -13.95 4.74 -14.10
CA GLY A 25 -14.01 4.40 -15.52
C GLY A 25 -13.19 3.16 -15.91
N ILE A 26 -12.84 2.32 -14.93
CA ILE A 26 -12.21 1.00 -15.11
C ILE A 26 -13.32 -0.03 -14.95
N LYS A 27 -13.80 -0.58 -16.08
CA LYS A 27 -14.92 -1.51 -16.06
C LYS A 27 -14.51 -2.86 -15.47
N VAL A 28 -15.11 -3.21 -14.34
CA VAL A 28 -14.99 -4.54 -13.73
C VAL A 28 -16.38 -5.17 -13.70
N GLU A 29 -16.70 -5.95 -14.73
CA GLU A 29 -18.03 -6.52 -14.97
C GLU A 29 -17.99 -8.05 -14.93
N GLY A 30 -19.01 -8.66 -14.31
CA GLY A 30 -19.20 -10.12 -14.31
C GLY A 30 -18.26 -10.90 -13.39
N LEU A 31 -17.50 -10.22 -12.54
CA LEU A 31 -16.64 -10.83 -11.53
C LEU A 31 -17.47 -11.37 -10.38
N LYS A 32 -17.22 -12.62 -9.98
CA LYS A 32 -17.90 -13.27 -8.84
C LYS A 32 -16.98 -13.34 -7.63
N LEU A 33 -17.56 -13.38 -6.44
CA LEU A 33 -16.85 -13.60 -5.18
C LEU A 33 -17.35 -14.90 -4.55
N THR A 34 -16.41 -15.77 -4.19
CA THR A 34 -16.64 -16.94 -3.34
C THR A 34 -15.77 -16.85 -2.10
N ILE A 35 -16.40 -16.92 -0.92
CA ILE A 35 -15.72 -16.91 0.38
C ILE A 35 -15.61 -18.36 0.85
N LEU A 36 -14.39 -18.81 1.10
CA LEU A 36 -14.09 -20.14 1.61
C LEU A 36 -13.55 -20.03 3.03
N GLU A 37 -13.82 -21.02 3.87
CA GLU A 37 -13.24 -21.09 5.21
C GLU A 37 -11.72 -21.20 5.15
N SER A 38 -11.21 -22.06 4.28
CA SER A 38 -9.82 -22.51 4.24
C SER A 38 -9.42 -22.94 2.82
N PRO A 39 -8.12 -23.03 2.49
CA PRO A 39 -7.67 -23.16 1.11
C PRO A 39 -7.75 -24.60 0.54
N GLU A 40 -8.22 -25.60 1.29
CA GLU A 40 -8.14 -27.01 0.91
C GLU A 40 -8.90 -27.31 -0.39
N LEU A 41 -10.08 -26.69 -0.59
CA LEU A 41 -10.83 -26.85 -1.83
C LEU A 41 -10.06 -26.31 -3.04
N LEU A 42 -9.35 -25.20 -2.88
CA LEU A 42 -8.52 -24.62 -3.94
C LEU A 42 -7.25 -25.44 -4.17
N ILE A 43 -6.66 -25.99 -3.10
CA ILE A 43 -5.52 -26.90 -3.19
C ILE A 43 -5.90 -28.16 -3.98
N GLN A 44 -7.10 -28.71 -3.73
CA GLN A 44 -7.63 -29.85 -4.49
C GLN A 44 -7.87 -29.49 -5.96
N LYS A 45 -8.40 -28.28 -6.23
CA LYS A 45 -8.71 -27.82 -7.60
C LYS A 45 -7.46 -27.50 -8.43
N TYR A 46 -6.46 -26.84 -7.84
CA TYR A 46 -5.32 -26.27 -8.60
C TYR A 46 -3.96 -26.88 -8.27
N GLY A 47 -3.87 -27.69 -7.21
CA GLY A 47 -2.62 -28.28 -6.73
C GLY A 47 -1.84 -27.39 -5.76
N LYS A 48 -1.02 -28.03 -4.92
CA LYS A 48 -0.20 -27.37 -3.89
C LYS A 48 0.88 -26.43 -4.44
N ASP A 49 1.28 -26.62 -5.69
CA ASP A 49 2.30 -25.78 -6.35
C ASP A 49 1.76 -24.38 -6.67
N LYS A 50 0.42 -24.23 -6.77
CA LYS A 50 -0.25 -22.96 -7.08
C LYS A 50 -0.92 -22.34 -5.86
N ILE A 51 -1.51 -23.17 -5.01
CA ILE A 51 -2.21 -22.75 -3.79
C ILE A 51 -1.57 -23.44 -2.61
N ASN A 52 -1.18 -22.68 -1.59
CA ASN A 52 -0.68 -23.23 -0.33
C ASN A 52 -1.55 -22.81 0.87
N GLU A 53 -1.27 -23.35 2.06
CA GLU A 53 -2.01 -23.07 3.30
C GLU A 53 -2.01 -21.59 3.72
N ASN A 54 -1.09 -20.77 3.22
CA ASN A 54 -0.99 -19.35 3.53
C ASN A 54 -1.70 -18.46 2.50
N THR A 55 -2.35 -19.05 1.48
CA THR A 55 -3.05 -18.29 0.44
C THR A 55 -4.22 -17.50 1.03
N GLY A 56 -4.23 -16.19 0.84
CA GLY A 56 -5.31 -15.31 1.30
C GLY A 56 -6.45 -15.15 0.28
N GLY A 57 -6.12 -15.25 -1.00
CA GLY A 57 -7.08 -15.21 -2.09
C GLY A 57 -6.47 -15.67 -3.41
N THR A 58 -7.31 -15.87 -4.42
CA THR A 58 -6.88 -16.15 -5.78
C THR A 58 -7.97 -15.81 -6.80
N TYR A 59 -7.57 -15.32 -7.96
CA TYR A 59 -8.44 -15.10 -9.12
C TYR A 59 -8.39 -16.27 -10.11
N ASP A 60 -9.56 -16.83 -10.42
CA ASP A 60 -9.75 -17.77 -11.53
C ASP A 60 -10.21 -17.01 -12.79
N PRO A 61 -9.33 -16.83 -13.80
CA PRO A 61 -9.69 -16.13 -15.04
C PRO A 61 -10.71 -16.88 -15.88
N GLY A 62 -10.76 -18.22 -15.79
CA GLY A 62 -11.70 -19.05 -16.55
C GLY A 62 -13.13 -18.89 -16.03
N ALA A 63 -13.30 -18.89 -14.71
CA ALA A 63 -14.60 -18.68 -14.06
C ALA A 63 -14.97 -17.19 -13.87
N LYS A 64 -14.02 -16.28 -14.06
CA LYS A 64 -14.09 -14.87 -13.62
C LYS A 64 -14.51 -14.76 -12.16
N GLU A 65 -13.85 -15.52 -11.31
CA GLU A 65 -14.23 -15.69 -9.92
C GLU A 65 -13.03 -15.43 -9.01
N ILE A 66 -13.25 -14.63 -7.97
CA ILE A 66 -12.30 -14.42 -6.88
C ILE A 66 -12.69 -15.33 -5.74
N TYR A 67 -11.73 -16.10 -5.25
CA TYR A 67 -11.84 -16.86 -4.03
C TYR A 67 -11.08 -16.14 -2.92
N ILE A 68 -11.72 -15.94 -1.77
CA ILE A 68 -11.09 -15.38 -0.56
C ILE A 68 -11.13 -16.41 0.56
N ILE A 69 -10.02 -16.54 1.29
CA ILE A 69 -9.89 -17.46 2.41
C ILE A 69 -10.16 -16.72 3.73
N LYS A 70 -11.32 -16.98 4.34
CA LYS A 70 -11.79 -16.33 5.56
C LYS A 70 -10.82 -16.51 6.73
N ASN A 71 -10.29 -17.72 6.93
CA ASN A 71 -9.35 -17.99 8.01
C ASN A 71 -8.01 -17.24 7.85
N HIS A 72 -7.59 -16.92 6.61
CA HIS A 72 -6.39 -16.12 6.40
C HIS A 72 -6.53 -14.73 7.01
N ILE A 73 -7.62 -14.03 6.68
CA ILE A 73 -7.89 -12.66 7.16
C ILE A 73 -8.08 -12.65 8.68
N LYS A 74 -8.81 -13.64 9.23
CA LYS A 74 -8.98 -13.79 10.68
C LYS A 74 -7.63 -13.96 11.39
N ASN A 75 -6.81 -14.91 10.93
CA ASN A 75 -5.50 -15.18 11.51
C ASN A 75 -4.56 -13.98 11.40
N PHE A 76 -4.61 -13.26 10.27
CA PHE A 76 -3.85 -12.03 10.08
C PHE A 76 -4.28 -10.95 11.07
N ALA A 77 -5.58 -10.69 11.20
CA ALA A 77 -6.12 -9.70 12.13
C ALA A 77 -5.79 -10.05 13.60
N ASP A 78 -5.96 -11.31 13.99
CA ASP A 78 -5.63 -11.80 15.34
C ASP A 78 -4.13 -11.66 15.65
N LYS A 79 -3.26 -11.99 14.69
CA LYS A 79 -1.81 -11.89 14.85
C LYS A 79 -1.36 -10.43 14.96
N VAL A 80 -1.84 -9.59 14.04
CA VAL A 80 -1.44 -8.18 13.99
C VAL A 80 -1.94 -7.45 15.22
N SER A 81 -3.20 -7.63 15.61
CA SER A 81 -3.79 -6.99 16.80
C SER A 81 -3.02 -7.31 18.09
N LYS A 82 -2.60 -8.57 18.28
CA LYS A 82 -1.77 -8.98 19.44
C LYS A 82 -0.36 -8.37 19.44
N SER A 83 0.21 -8.14 18.26
CA SER A 83 1.57 -7.61 18.09
C SER A 83 1.63 -6.08 18.02
N MET A 84 0.48 -5.39 18.02
CA MET A 84 0.42 -3.93 17.96
C MET A 84 0.87 -3.34 19.30
N ASN A 85 2.17 -3.06 19.42
CA ASN A 85 2.65 -1.99 20.28
C ASN A 85 2.22 -0.68 19.62
N GLU A 86 1.44 0.16 20.32
CA GLU A 86 0.73 1.36 19.84
C GLU A 86 1.62 2.44 19.17
N SER A 87 2.33 2.12 18.08
CA SER A 87 2.95 3.12 17.20
C SER A 87 1.88 3.72 16.27
N SER A 88 0.84 4.26 16.89
CA SER A 88 -0.16 5.08 16.22
C SER A 88 0.43 6.46 15.94
N ILE A 89 0.13 7.02 14.77
CA ILE A 89 0.41 8.42 14.45
C ILE A 89 -0.96 9.07 14.27
N GLY A 90 -1.49 9.65 15.35
CA GLY A 90 -2.87 10.14 15.39
C GLY A 90 -3.88 9.00 15.24
N ASN A 91 -4.86 9.17 14.35
CA ASN A 91 -5.88 8.15 14.06
C ASN A 91 -5.43 7.09 13.04
N LEU A 92 -4.15 7.08 12.66
CA LEU A 92 -3.59 6.09 11.74
C LEU A 92 -2.69 5.13 12.49
N PHE A 93 -2.77 3.86 12.13
CA PHE A 93 -1.77 2.86 12.47
C PHE A 93 -1.24 2.22 11.20
N THR A 94 -0.18 1.42 11.32
CA THR A 94 0.40 0.70 10.19
C THR A 94 0.34 -0.79 10.38
N ILE A 95 -0.12 -1.50 9.37
CA ILE A 95 0.11 -2.95 9.22
C ILE A 95 1.26 -3.18 8.24
N SER A 96 1.88 -4.36 8.27
CA SER A 96 2.98 -4.71 7.37
C SER A 96 2.54 -5.83 6.43
N ARG A 97 2.54 -5.57 5.12
CA ARG A 97 2.30 -6.59 4.09
C ARG A 97 3.52 -6.65 3.18
N ASN A 98 4.13 -7.84 3.05
CA ASN A 98 5.37 -8.05 2.30
C ASN A 98 6.44 -6.99 2.63
N GLU A 99 6.60 -6.73 3.94
CA GLU A 99 7.49 -5.75 4.58
C GLU A 99 7.19 -4.26 4.37
N VAL A 100 6.33 -3.91 3.43
CA VAL A 100 5.88 -2.53 3.19
C VAL A 100 4.82 -2.16 4.22
N LEU A 101 4.88 -0.93 4.73
CA LEU A 101 3.91 -0.41 5.70
C LEU A 101 2.67 0.09 4.98
N TRP A 102 1.51 -0.36 5.44
CA TRP A 102 0.21 0.05 4.94
C TRP A 102 -0.48 0.90 6.00
N PRO A 103 -0.79 2.17 5.70
CA PRO A 103 -1.57 3.01 6.60
C PRO A 103 -3.00 2.49 6.69
N VAL A 104 -3.51 2.35 7.91
CA VAL A 104 -4.89 1.95 8.21
C VAL A 104 -5.50 3.00 9.12
N TYR A 105 -6.66 3.51 8.72
CA TYR A 105 -7.39 4.48 9.52
C TYR A 105 -8.17 3.77 10.63
N LYS A 106 -8.01 4.26 11.85
CA LYS A 106 -8.73 3.81 13.03
C LYS A 106 -10.09 4.51 13.07
N ASN A 107 -11.05 3.96 12.33
CA ASN A 107 -12.43 4.46 12.28
C ASN A 107 -13.19 4.24 13.60
N ASP A 108 -12.87 3.17 14.33
CA ASP A 108 -13.56 2.73 15.55
C ASP A 108 -12.56 2.21 16.59
N ASN A 109 -13.05 1.92 17.80
CA ASN A 109 -12.30 1.22 18.84
C ASN A 109 -12.03 -0.27 18.51
N ASP A 110 -12.73 -0.84 17.51
CA ASP A 110 -12.53 -2.22 17.08
C ASP A 110 -11.37 -2.32 16.07
N ILE A 111 -10.15 -2.42 16.62
CA ILE A 111 -8.92 -2.50 15.84
C ILE A 111 -8.81 -3.80 15.03
N GLU A 112 -9.33 -4.91 15.57
CA GLU A 112 -9.34 -6.21 14.89
C GLU A 112 -10.17 -6.12 13.61
N LYS A 113 -11.37 -5.50 13.70
CA LYS A 113 -12.22 -5.22 12.55
C LYS A 113 -11.55 -4.31 11.52
N ALA A 114 -10.85 -3.25 11.97
CA ALA A 114 -10.14 -2.34 11.07
C ALA A 114 -9.00 -3.06 10.31
N ILE A 115 -8.24 -3.91 11.00
CA ILE A 115 -7.20 -4.74 10.38
C ILE A 115 -7.81 -5.73 9.38
N ALA A 116 -8.88 -6.44 9.79
CA ALA A 116 -9.56 -7.40 8.93
C ALA A 116 -10.13 -6.75 7.67
N LYS A 117 -10.74 -5.56 7.79
CA LYS A 117 -11.20 -4.79 6.63
C LYS A 117 -10.03 -4.41 5.73
N ALA A 118 -8.97 -3.84 6.28
CA ALA A 118 -7.81 -3.43 5.50
C ALA A 118 -7.18 -4.62 4.74
N ASP A 119 -7.03 -5.78 5.40
CA ASP A 119 -6.47 -6.97 4.76
C ASP A 119 -7.41 -7.56 3.70
N ALA A 120 -8.72 -7.64 3.98
CA ALA A 120 -9.73 -8.08 3.02
C ALA A 120 -9.74 -7.20 1.76
N GLU A 121 -9.80 -5.87 1.93
CA GLU A 121 -9.74 -4.92 0.83
C GLU A 121 -8.47 -5.09 0.01
N SER A 122 -7.32 -5.22 0.68
CA SER A 122 -6.03 -5.39 0.03
C SER A 122 -6.02 -6.63 -0.86
N ILE A 123 -6.43 -7.79 -0.34
CA ILE A 123 -6.49 -9.04 -1.12
C ILE A 123 -7.49 -8.91 -2.27
N LEU A 124 -8.69 -8.40 -2.01
CA LEU A 124 -9.73 -8.26 -3.04
C LEU A 124 -9.29 -7.34 -4.18
N ILE A 125 -8.67 -6.20 -3.87
CA ILE A 125 -8.14 -5.29 -4.89
C ILE A 125 -7.01 -5.96 -5.67
N HIS A 126 -6.17 -6.76 -5.02
CA HIS A 126 -5.11 -7.53 -5.69
C HIS A 126 -5.69 -8.49 -6.74
N GLU A 127 -6.67 -9.30 -6.33
CA GLU A 127 -7.30 -10.29 -7.20
C GLU A 127 -8.14 -9.64 -8.31
N ILE A 128 -8.81 -8.53 -8.04
CA ILE A 128 -9.44 -7.68 -9.07
C ILE A 128 -8.37 -7.11 -10.01
N GLY A 129 -7.19 -6.78 -9.48
CA GLY A 129 -6.02 -6.39 -10.25
C GLY A 129 -5.68 -7.43 -11.32
N HIS A 130 -5.67 -8.73 -11.00
CA HIS A 130 -5.40 -9.77 -12.00
C HIS A 130 -6.42 -9.78 -13.14
N HIS A 131 -7.69 -9.48 -12.84
CA HIS A 131 -8.71 -9.31 -13.87
C HIS A 131 -8.43 -8.12 -14.80
N ILE A 132 -7.87 -7.03 -14.27
CA ILE A 132 -7.65 -5.77 -15.02
C ILE A 132 -6.32 -5.76 -15.79
N VAL A 133 -5.22 -6.18 -15.16
CA VAL A 133 -3.85 -6.05 -15.68
C VAL A 133 -3.20 -7.39 -16.05
N GLY A 134 -3.96 -8.48 -15.94
CA GLY A 134 -3.54 -9.84 -16.30
C GLY A 134 -2.63 -10.48 -15.25
N SER A 135 -1.82 -11.44 -15.70
CA SER A 135 -0.83 -12.11 -14.86
C SER A 135 0.32 -11.17 -14.49
N GLY A 136 0.86 -11.36 -13.27
CA GLY A 136 2.06 -10.67 -12.78
C GLY A 136 1.82 -9.93 -11.47
N ASP A 137 2.38 -10.46 -10.40
CA ASP A 137 2.17 -9.99 -9.02
C ASP A 137 2.70 -8.58 -8.79
N TRP A 138 3.71 -8.15 -9.55
CA TRP A 138 4.19 -6.76 -9.50
C TRP A 138 3.13 -5.77 -9.95
N LYS A 139 2.46 -6.04 -11.09
CA LYS A 139 1.45 -5.14 -11.66
C LYS A 139 0.22 -5.10 -10.75
N THR A 140 -0.26 -6.25 -10.31
CA THR A 140 -1.42 -6.32 -9.41
C THR A 140 -1.14 -5.68 -8.08
N SER A 141 0.05 -5.86 -7.52
CA SER A 141 0.46 -5.19 -6.28
C SER A 141 0.58 -3.68 -6.43
N PHE A 142 1.04 -3.19 -7.58
CA PHE A 142 1.00 -1.75 -7.88
C PHE A 142 -0.45 -1.23 -7.86
N VAL A 143 -1.37 -1.91 -8.57
CA VAL A 143 -2.80 -1.55 -8.57
C VAL A 143 -3.38 -1.63 -7.15
N GLU A 144 -3.03 -2.67 -6.41
CA GLU A 144 -3.47 -2.93 -5.04
C GLU A 144 -3.21 -1.75 -4.13
N PHE A 145 -1.95 -1.35 -3.99
CA PHE A 145 -1.58 -0.25 -3.10
C PHE A 145 -2.11 1.09 -3.60
N LEU A 146 -2.08 1.34 -4.91
CA LEU A 146 -2.60 2.55 -5.52
C LEU A 146 -4.09 2.74 -5.20
N VAL A 147 -4.89 1.73 -5.52
CA VAL A 147 -6.35 1.79 -5.35
C VAL A 147 -6.70 1.81 -3.87
N TYR A 148 -6.07 0.99 -3.03
CA TYR A 148 -6.27 1.02 -1.59
C TYR A 148 -6.05 2.43 -1.02
N PHE A 149 -4.96 3.09 -1.41
CA PHE A 149 -4.60 4.42 -0.93
C PHE A 149 -5.67 5.48 -1.27
N TYR A 150 -6.11 5.54 -2.53
CA TYR A 150 -7.07 6.56 -2.96
C TYR A 150 -8.51 6.23 -2.57
N LYS A 151 -8.92 4.95 -2.61
CA LYS A 151 -10.24 4.47 -2.16
C LYS A 151 -10.47 4.84 -0.70
N ASN A 152 -9.46 4.65 0.15
CA ASN A 152 -9.51 4.99 1.57
C ASN A 152 -9.16 6.46 1.86
N GLU A 153 -9.07 7.31 0.82
CA GLU A 153 -8.81 8.74 0.91
C GLU A 153 -7.58 9.13 1.75
N LEU A 154 -6.56 8.27 1.73
CA LEU A 154 -5.40 8.40 2.63
C LEU A 154 -4.55 9.65 2.34
N TYR A 155 -4.67 10.21 1.14
CA TYR A 155 -4.07 11.50 0.74
C TYR A 155 -4.53 12.69 1.60
N LYS A 156 -5.63 12.56 2.34
CA LYS A 156 -6.13 13.63 3.22
C LYS A 156 -5.29 13.78 4.50
N TYR A 157 -4.47 12.77 4.85
CA TYR A 157 -3.76 12.72 6.13
C TYR A 157 -2.25 12.96 5.96
N PRO A 158 -1.71 14.09 6.46
CA PRO A 158 -0.28 14.41 6.36
C PRO A 158 0.66 13.34 6.96
N GLU A 159 0.20 12.62 7.97
CA GLU A 159 0.92 11.54 8.65
C GLU A 159 1.26 10.39 7.71
N VAL A 160 0.43 10.14 6.69
CA VAL A 160 0.65 9.06 5.73
C VAL A 160 1.94 9.28 4.95
N TYR A 161 2.30 10.54 4.65
CA TYR A 161 3.54 10.83 3.93
C TYR A 161 4.79 10.52 4.78
N LYS A 162 4.71 10.56 6.11
CA LYS A 162 5.79 10.08 6.99
C LYS A 162 5.95 8.56 6.89
N ILE A 163 4.83 7.83 6.75
CA ILE A 163 4.85 6.37 6.54
C ILE A 163 5.45 6.06 5.17
N MET A 164 5.07 6.80 4.12
CA MET A 164 5.58 6.63 2.77
C MET A 164 7.10 6.89 2.66
N GLU A 165 7.61 7.92 3.33
CA GLU A 165 9.04 8.19 3.41
C GLU A 165 9.81 7.05 4.12
N ARG A 166 9.23 6.45 5.16
CA ARG A 166 9.79 5.24 5.79
C ARG A 166 9.79 4.06 4.83
N ASN A 167 8.71 3.89 4.06
CA ASN A 167 8.62 2.85 3.04
C ASN A 167 9.69 3.02 1.96
N THR A 168 9.97 4.23 1.47
CA THR A 168 11.05 4.46 0.48
C THR A 168 12.39 3.90 0.97
N LYS A 169 12.70 4.04 2.28
CA LYS A 169 13.91 3.46 2.90
C LYS A 169 13.85 1.94 3.02
N LYS A 170 12.69 1.36 3.36
CA LYS A 170 12.48 -0.09 3.42
C LYS A 170 12.57 -0.74 2.05
N CYS A 171 11.93 -0.16 1.05
CA CYS A 171 11.89 -0.61 -0.33
C CYS A 171 13.28 -0.83 -0.91
N LYS A 172 14.21 0.12 -0.69
CA LYS A 172 15.62 -0.07 -1.06
C LYS A 172 16.20 -1.35 -0.48
N LYS A 173 15.99 -1.60 0.82
CA LYS A 173 16.53 -2.80 1.49
C LYS A 173 15.98 -4.08 0.88
N ILE A 174 14.70 -4.11 0.51
CA ILE A 174 14.02 -5.29 -0.03
C ILE A 174 14.68 -5.76 -1.34
N TYR A 175 14.85 -4.86 -2.31
CA TYR A 175 15.34 -5.25 -3.64
C TYR A 175 16.87 -5.31 -3.76
N THR A 176 17.62 -4.88 -2.74
CA THR A 176 19.08 -5.03 -2.67
C THR A 176 19.53 -6.30 -1.95
N ARG A 177 18.60 -7.17 -1.51
CA ARG A 177 18.96 -8.42 -0.84
C ARG A 177 19.67 -9.36 -1.81
N LYS A 178 20.71 -10.04 -1.31
CA LYS A 178 21.43 -11.08 -2.06
C LYS A 178 20.50 -12.23 -2.44
N ASN A 179 19.59 -12.60 -1.53
CA ASN A 179 18.58 -13.63 -1.75
C ASN A 179 17.20 -12.97 -1.74
N PRO A 180 16.62 -12.70 -2.91
CA PRO A 180 15.30 -12.07 -2.98
C PRO A 180 14.23 -13.04 -2.45
N PRO A 181 13.30 -12.56 -1.61
CA PRO A 181 12.20 -13.39 -1.12
C PRO A 181 11.23 -13.75 -2.26
N SER A 182 10.47 -14.84 -2.11
CA SER A 182 9.43 -15.23 -3.07
C SER A 182 8.34 -14.17 -3.25
N TYR A 183 8.08 -13.36 -2.22
CA TYR A 183 7.14 -12.24 -2.29
C TYR A 183 7.74 -10.95 -2.89
N LEU A 184 8.96 -10.99 -3.44
CA LEU A 184 9.62 -9.80 -3.99
C LEU A 184 8.77 -9.07 -5.05
N PRO A 185 8.11 -9.75 -6.01
CA PRO A 185 7.24 -9.07 -6.97
C PRO A 185 6.17 -8.20 -6.29
N TYR A 186 5.54 -8.73 -5.24
CA TYR A 186 4.52 -8.02 -4.48
C TYR A 186 5.09 -6.76 -3.82
N SER A 187 6.18 -6.92 -3.07
CA SER A 187 6.85 -5.79 -2.40
C SER A 187 7.25 -4.71 -3.40
N LEU A 188 7.75 -5.09 -4.59
CA LEU A 188 8.16 -4.15 -5.61
C LEU A 188 6.99 -3.36 -6.19
N GLY A 189 5.84 -3.99 -6.42
CA GLY A 189 4.62 -3.30 -6.83
C GLY A 189 4.16 -2.28 -5.78
N TYR A 190 4.12 -2.68 -4.50
CA TYR A 190 3.79 -1.79 -3.38
C TYR A 190 4.76 -0.61 -3.26
N CYS A 191 6.06 -0.89 -3.36
CA CYS A 191 7.11 0.12 -3.27
C CYS A 191 7.00 1.14 -4.39
N PHE A 192 6.72 0.68 -5.61
CA PHE A 192 6.57 1.57 -6.74
C PHE A 192 5.34 2.47 -6.61
N ALA A 193 4.18 1.90 -6.22
CA ALA A 193 2.98 2.68 -5.94
C ALA A 193 3.23 3.71 -4.81
N ASN A 194 3.85 3.29 -3.71
CA ASN A 194 4.22 4.17 -2.60
C ASN A 194 5.07 5.37 -3.06
N ASP A 195 6.15 5.12 -3.79
CA ASP A 195 7.08 6.16 -4.21
C ASP A 195 6.44 7.10 -5.25
N LEU A 196 5.62 6.56 -6.16
CA LEU A 196 4.89 7.34 -7.16
C LEU A 196 3.85 8.26 -6.51
N ILE A 197 3.06 7.73 -5.57
CA ILE A 197 2.07 8.52 -4.84
C ILE A 197 2.75 9.59 -4.00
N TYR A 198 3.83 9.25 -3.28
CA TYR A 198 4.56 10.24 -2.48
C TYR A 198 5.14 11.35 -3.35
N ALA A 199 5.74 11.01 -4.49
CA ALA A 199 6.24 12.01 -5.42
C ALA A 199 5.11 12.90 -5.94
N TYR A 200 4.00 12.31 -6.35
CA TYR A 200 2.88 13.06 -6.90
C TYR A 200 2.17 13.93 -5.85
N GLU A 201 1.61 13.31 -4.82
CA GLU A 201 0.75 13.98 -3.84
C GLU A 201 1.53 14.91 -2.92
N TYR A 202 2.75 14.54 -2.51
CA TYR A 202 3.47 15.28 -1.48
C TYR A 202 4.62 16.16 -2.00
N ILE A 203 5.31 15.76 -3.07
CA ILE A 203 6.40 16.58 -3.65
C ILE A 203 5.83 17.56 -4.67
N LEU A 204 5.11 17.05 -5.68
CA LEU A 204 4.67 17.85 -6.81
C LEU A 204 3.36 18.58 -6.53
N ASN A 205 2.44 17.96 -5.79
CA ASN A 205 1.09 18.50 -5.55
C ASN A 205 0.84 18.94 -4.10
N LYS A 206 1.88 19.34 -3.37
CA LYS A 206 1.75 19.72 -1.95
C LYS A 206 0.72 20.84 -1.72
N ASN A 207 0.62 21.77 -2.67
CA ASN A 207 -0.31 22.91 -2.59
C ASN A 207 -1.70 22.60 -3.17
N LYS A 208 -1.95 21.36 -3.62
CA LYS A 208 -3.20 20.92 -4.27
C LYS A 208 -3.57 21.72 -5.53
N GLU A 209 -2.57 22.26 -6.21
CA GLU A 209 -2.71 23.03 -7.45
C GLU A 209 -2.81 22.14 -8.69
N SER A 210 -2.25 20.93 -8.64
CA SER A 210 -2.37 19.93 -9.70
C SER A 210 -3.66 19.13 -9.55
N PRO A 211 -4.28 18.68 -10.68
CA PRO A 211 -5.44 17.81 -10.64
C PRO A 211 -5.15 16.54 -9.82
N LYS A 212 -6.20 15.83 -9.38
CA LYS A 212 -6.01 14.50 -8.78
C LYS A 212 -5.40 13.55 -9.82
N LEU A 213 -4.57 12.64 -9.34
CA LEU A 213 -3.99 11.59 -10.17
C LEU A 213 -5.09 10.76 -10.86
N ASN A 214 -5.02 10.64 -12.19
CA ASN A 214 -5.97 9.82 -12.93
C ASN A 214 -5.59 8.34 -12.80
N ILE A 215 -6.30 7.63 -11.92
CA ILE A 215 -6.08 6.23 -11.59
C ILE A 215 -6.22 5.32 -12.81
N LYS A 216 -7.21 5.58 -13.67
CA LYS A 216 -7.42 4.83 -14.91
C LYS A 216 -6.24 4.97 -15.84
N ASP A 217 -5.83 6.20 -16.14
CA ASP A 217 -4.73 6.44 -17.08
C ASP A 217 -3.42 5.83 -16.58
N MET A 218 -3.19 5.85 -15.26
CA MET A 218 -2.05 5.14 -14.67
C MET A 218 -2.15 3.65 -14.92
N ILE A 219 -3.24 3.01 -14.53
CA ILE A 219 -3.41 1.56 -14.67
C ILE A 219 -3.28 1.15 -16.14
N GLU A 220 -3.90 1.86 -17.08
CA GLU A 220 -3.78 1.58 -18.52
C GLU A 220 -2.33 1.68 -19.02
N LYS A 221 -1.58 2.73 -18.62
CA LYS A 221 -0.17 2.84 -18.97
C LYS A 221 0.66 1.68 -18.41
N PHE A 222 0.37 1.26 -17.18
CA PHE A 222 1.14 0.21 -16.50
C PHE A 222 0.86 -1.21 -17.01
N LYS A 223 -0.29 -1.45 -17.65
CA LYS A 223 -0.62 -2.76 -18.26
C LYS A 223 0.43 -3.24 -19.27
N HIS A 224 1.11 -2.30 -19.93
CA HIS A 224 2.04 -2.59 -21.01
C HIS A 224 3.47 -2.86 -20.56
N PHE A 225 3.77 -2.69 -19.27
CA PHE A 225 5.11 -2.98 -18.75
C PHE A 225 5.28 -4.48 -18.50
N SER A 226 6.44 -5.00 -18.89
CA SER A 226 6.90 -6.30 -18.42
C SER A 226 7.20 -6.23 -16.93
N GLU A 227 7.18 -7.37 -16.24
CA GLU A 227 7.56 -7.41 -14.83
C GLU A 227 9.02 -6.96 -14.65
N GLU A 228 9.93 -7.39 -15.52
CA GLU A 228 11.35 -6.98 -15.47
C GLU A 228 11.52 -5.46 -15.59
N ASP A 229 10.79 -4.82 -16.50
CA ASP A 229 10.84 -3.36 -16.66
C ASP A 229 10.21 -2.66 -15.46
N GLY A 230 9.12 -3.21 -14.92
CA GLY A 230 8.52 -2.77 -13.66
C GLY A 230 9.53 -2.77 -12.51
N ILE A 231 10.33 -3.84 -12.38
CA ILE A 231 11.40 -3.94 -11.38
C ILE A 231 12.47 -2.86 -11.61
N LYS A 232 12.94 -2.67 -12.85
CA LYS A 232 13.96 -1.65 -13.18
C LYS A 232 13.46 -0.25 -12.83
N ILE A 233 12.24 0.08 -13.22
CA ILE A 233 11.61 1.38 -12.95
C ILE A 233 11.42 1.59 -11.45
N THR A 234 10.97 0.57 -10.72
CA THR A 234 10.83 0.63 -9.25
C THR A 234 12.16 1.02 -8.61
N LYS A 235 13.26 0.37 -9.00
CA LYS A 235 14.61 0.67 -8.46
C LYS A 235 15.07 2.09 -8.81
N MET A 236 14.81 2.53 -10.04
CA MET A 236 15.18 3.86 -10.52
C MET A 236 14.42 4.94 -9.73
N VAL A 237 13.09 4.85 -9.66
CA VAL A 237 12.25 5.83 -8.96
C VAL A 237 12.56 5.86 -7.47
N ASN A 238 12.74 4.70 -6.82
CA ASN A 238 13.12 4.65 -5.41
C ASN A 238 14.46 5.34 -5.14
N THR A 239 15.44 5.16 -6.04
CA THR A 239 16.76 5.79 -5.90
C THR A 239 16.66 7.31 -6.01
N LEU A 240 15.97 7.81 -7.04
CA LEU A 240 15.74 9.25 -7.23
C LEU A 240 15.02 9.86 -6.02
N LEU A 241 13.97 9.19 -5.54
CA LEU A 241 13.19 9.68 -4.42
C LEU A 241 13.99 9.69 -3.12
N LYS A 242 14.81 8.66 -2.88
CA LYS A 242 15.71 8.62 -1.74
C LYS A 242 16.71 9.78 -1.77
N ASP A 243 17.29 10.06 -2.93
CA ASP A 243 18.25 11.16 -3.08
C ASP A 243 17.57 12.51 -2.81
N TYR A 244 16.36 12.72 -3.33
CA TYR A 244 15.53 13.87 -2.98
C TYR A 244 15.30 13.99 -1.46
N ILE A 245 14.88 12.91 -0.80
CA ILE A 245 14.62 12.89 0.65
C ILE A 245 15.89 13.25 1.44
N ASN A 246 17.05 12.71 1.04
CA ASN A 246 18.33 13.01 1.69
C ASN A 246 18.71 14.49 1.52
N ILE A 247 18.59 15.02 0.30
CA ILE A 247 18.88 16.43 0.01
C ILE A 247 17.94 17.34 0.82
N LYS A 248 16.64 17.06 0.82
CA LYS A 248 15.65 17.80 1.62
C LYS A 248 15.99 17.80 3.11
N SER A 249 16.36 16.64 3.67
CA SER A 249 16.76 16.53 5.07
C SER A 249 18.00 17.38 5.37
N MET A 250 19.01 17.37 4.48
CA MET A 250 20.22 18.17 4.64
C MET A 250 19.92 19.68 4.57
N LEU A 251 19.07 20.11 3.64
CA LEU A 251 18.66 21.51 3.52
C LEU A 251 17.90 21.99 4.77
N ASN A 252 16.98 21.18 5.30
CA ASN A 252 16.26 21.50 6.54
C ASN A 252 17.21 21.67 7.73
N ILE A 253 18.22 20.80 7.86
CA ILE A 253 19.24 20.91 8.92
C ILE A 253 20.01 22.23 8.78
N LYS A 254 20.42 22.61 7.56
CA LYS A 254 21.12 23.88 7.31
C LYS A 254 20.24 25.10 7.62
N ALA A 255 18.97 25.06 7.22
CA ALA A 255 18.02 26.14 7.50
C ALA A 255 17.78 26.31 9.01
N ASN A 256 17.65 25.21 9.75
CA ASN A 256 17.50 25.25 11.21
C ASN A 256 18.75 25.80 11.90
N MET A 257 19.95 25.42 11.45
CA MET A 257 21.20 26.02 11.96
C MET A 257 21.25 27.53 11.69
N LEU A 258 20.86 27.96 10.49
CA LEU A 258 20.80 29.38 10.15
C LEU A 258 19.80 30.16 11.01
N SER A 259 18.59 29.61 11.23
CA SER A 259 17.60 30.21 12.14
C SER A 259 18.15 30.36 13.54
N CYS A 260 18.79 29.32 14.08
CA CYS A 260 19.40 29.34 15.41
C CYS A 260 20.54 30.37 15.51
N LEU A 261 21.34 30.55 14.46
CA LEU A 261 22.38 31.59 14.40
C LEU A 261 21.76 32.99 14.38
N LEU A 262 20.71 33.20 13.59
CA LEU A 262 20.01 34.48 13.48
C LEU A 262 19.30 34.86 14.80
N GLU A 263 18.71 33.90 15.51
CA GLU A 263 18.11 34.10 16.84
C GLU A 263 19.14 34.48 17.91
N LYS A 264 20.39 34.01 17.78
CA LYS A 264 21.48 34.31 18.72
C LYS A 264 22.24 35.58 18.38
N LEU A 265 22.11 36.10 17.17
CA LEU A 265 22.81 37.30 16.70
C LEU A 265 22.60 38.54 17.60
N PRO A 266 21.37 38.84 18.07
CA PRO A 266 21.13 39.98 18.97
C PRO A 266 21.92 39.89 20.28
N ASN A 267 21.88 38.72 20.93
CA ASN A 267 22.62 38.49 22.19
C ASN A 267 24.14 38.55 22.02
N ILE A 268 24.65 38.22 20.82
CA ILE A 268 26.09 38.35 20.50
C ILE A 268 26.44 39.83 20.28
N MET A 269 25.59 40.60 19.60
CA MET A 269 25.81 42.02 19.37
C MET A 269 25.73 42.84 20.67
N ASP A 270 24.84 42.49 21.60
CA ASP A 270 24.72 43.16 22.90
C ASP A 270 25.95 42.94 23.78
N ASN A 271 26.55 41.74 23.76
CA ASN A 271 27.80 41.44 24.48
C ASN A 271 29.06 42.06 23.87
N ILE A 272 29.00 42.51 22.61
CA ILE A 272 30.12 43.20 21.93
C ILE A 272 30.09 44.71 22.21
N ASN A 273 28.91 45.26 22.51
CA ASN A 273 28.70 46.70 22.74
C ASN A 273 28.66 47.09 24.24
N SER A 274 28.89 46.13 25.15
CA SER A 274 29.03 46.31 26.60
C SER A 274 30.49 46.26 27.04
#